data_AF-A0A819YZW1-F1
#
_entry.id   AF-A0A819YZW1-F1
#
_cell.length_a   1.000
_cell.length_b   1.000
_cell.length_c   1.000
_cell.angle_alpha   90.00
_cell.angle_beta   90.00
_cell.angle_gamma   90.00
#
_symmetry.space_group_name_H-M   'P 1'
#
loop_
_entity.id
_entity.type
_entity.pdbx_description
1 polymer ?
#
loop_
_entity_poly.entity_id
_entity_poly.type
_entity_poly.pdbx_seq_one_letter_code
_entity_poly.pdbx_strand_id
1 'polypeptide(L)'
;QGNIEHALALSEEMLAIDPSNEHALANKDYFEYVLQNRTLIEPQAIKDFNSPNDSDSTSTTVKSLPSQNDLINKKNYKVNNQRSGNDLEKQETFEKLCRDTNTKLDPHRASKLVCRYRHNNHPYLLWKPIKEEQLFDKPEIFLYHDIIHNADIDEIKSLATPR
;
A
#
# COMPACT_ATOMS: atom_id res chain seq x y z
N GLN A 1 -12.50 -14.71 4.20
CA GLN A 1 -11.82 -14.70 2.88
C GLN A 1 -12.12 -13.35 2.22
N GLY A 2 -11.24 -12.84 1.36
CA GLY A 2 -11.46 -11.56 0.64
C GLY A 2 -12.44 -11.71 -0.53
N ASN A 3 -13.07 -10.61 -0.94
CA ASN A 3 -14.01 -10.57 -2.07
C ASN A 3 -13.26 -10.37 -3.39
N ILE A 4 -13.11 -11.45 -4.16
CA ILE A 4 -12.34 -11.47 -5.43
C ILE A 4 -13.02 -10.65 -6.52
N GLU A 5 -14.36 -10.68 -6.58
CA GLU A 5 -15.13 -9.91 -7.58
C GLU A 5 -14.95 -8.40 -7.37
N HIS A 6 -14.97 -7.96 -6.11
CA HIS A 6 -14.70 -6.57 -5.76
C HIS A 6 -13.25 -6.17 -6.04
N ALA A 7 -12.29 -7.07 -5.78
CA ALA A 7 -10.87 -6.81 -6.06
C ALA A 7 -10.60 -6.68 -7.57
N LEU A 8 -11.28 -7.48 -8.40
CA LEU A 8 -11.23 -7.35 -9.86
C LEU A 8 -11.77 -5.98 -10.30
N ALA A 9 -12.96 -5.59 -9.82
CA ALA A 9 -13.56 -4.30 -10.16
C ALA A 9 -12.64 -3.11 -9.82
N LEU A 10 -12.01 -3.12 -8.65
CA LEU A 10 -11.03 -2.10 -8.26
C LEU A 10 -9.78 -2.11 -9.16
N SER A 11 -9.31 -3.29 -9.57
CA SER A 11 -8.17 -3.41 -10.47
C SER A 11 -8.50 -2.83 -11.85
N GLU A 12 -9.71 -3.04 -12.34
CA GLU A 12 -10.19 -2.44 -13.60
C GLU A 12 -10.36 -0.93 -13.50
N GLU A 13 -10.88 -0.41 -12.38
CA GLU A 13 -10.97 1.03 -12.13
C GLU A 13 -9.57 1.68 -12.12
N MET A 14 -8.60 1.02 -11.50
CA MET A 14 -7.21 1.48 -11.47
C MET A 14 -6.59 1.51 -12.88
N LEU A 15 -6.84 0.49 -13.70
CA LEU A 15 -6.38 0.45 -15.10
C LEU A 15 -7.09 1.48 -16.00
N ALA A 16 -8.30 1.90 -15.65
CA ALA A 16 -8.98 2.98 -16.36
C ALA A 16 -8.28 4.33 -16.13
N ILE A 17 -7.61 4.52 -14.99
CA ILE A 17 -6.86 5.73 -14.64
C ILE A 17 -5.41 5.64 -15.14
N ASP A 18 -4.76 4.49 -14.93
CA ASP A 18 -3.38 4.20 -15.35
C ASP A 18 -3.32 2.86 -16.10
N PRO A 19 -3.53 2.87 -17.43
CA PRO A 19 -3.50 1.66 -18.24
C PRO A 19 -2.15 0.95 -18.27
N SER A 20 -1.06 1.65 -17.93
CA SER A 20 0.30 1.11 -17.90
C SER A 20 0.66 0.43 -16.56
N ASN A 21 -0.28 0.34 -15.62
CA ASN A 21 0.03 -0.18 -14.31
C ASN A 21 0.23 -1.71 -14.32
N GLU A 22 1.49 -2.14 -14.26
CA GLU A 22 1.87 -3.56 -14.29
C GLU A 22 1.24 -4.38 -13.15
N HIS A 23 1.10 -3.79 -11.96
CA HIS A 23 0.49 -4.47 -10.81
C HIS A 23 -1.02 -4.67 -10.98
N ALA A 24 -1.74 -3.66 -11.47
CA ALA A 24 -3.17 -3.81 -11.69
C ALA A 24 -3.48 -4.77 -12.84
N LEU A 25 -2.65 -4.82 -13.89
CA LEU A 25 -2.72 -5.82 -14.94
C LEU A 25 -2.54 -7.24 -14.37
N ALA A 26 -1.46 -7.47 -13.62
CA ALA A 26 -1.19 -8.76 -13.01
C ALA A 26 -2.30 -9.20 -12.02
N ASN A 27 -2.81 -8.27 -11.21
CA ASN A 27 -3.91 -8.52 -10.29
C ASN A 27 -5.20 -8.88 -11.04
N LYS A 28 -5.52 -8.15 -12.11
CA LYS A 28 -6.68 -8.43 -12.97
C LYS A 28 -6.60 -9.85 -13.52
N ASP A 29 -5.50 -10.21 -14.16
CA ASP A 29 -5.28 -11.54 -14.75
C ASP A 29 -5.44 -12.65 -13.69
N TYR A 30 -4.87 -12.43 -12.50
CA TYR A 30 -4.99 -13.36 -11.38
C TYR A 30 -6.44 -13.52 -10.91
N PHE A 31 -7.18 -12.44 -10.69
CA PHE A 31 -8.56 -12.51 -10.21
C PHE A 31 -9.49 -13.13 -11.26
N GLU A 32 -9.32 -12.81 -12.54
CA GLU A 32 -10.03 -13.46 -13.64
C GLU A 32 -9.76 -14.97 -13.66
N TYR A 33 -8.50 -15.37 -13.55
CA TYR A 33 -8.12 -16.78 -13.48
C TYR A 33 -8.78 -17.51 -12.30
N VAL A 34 -8.77 -16.91 -11.11
CA VAL A 34 -9.39 -17.52 -9.92
C VAL A 34 -10.91 -17.60 -10.06
N LEU A 35 -11.56 -16.61 -10.68
CA LEU A 35 -13.00 -16.64 -10.92
C LEU A 35 -13.39 -17.69 -11.95
N GLN A 36 -12.63 -17.81 -13.04
CA GLN A 36 -12.86 -18.81 -14.08
C GLN A 36 -12.65 -20.24 -13.55
N ASN A 37 -11.67 -20.43 -12.67
CA ASN A 37 -11.31 -21.73 -12.12
C ASN A 37 -11.84 -21.97 -10.71
N ARG A 38 -12.82 -21.18 -10.26
CA ARG A 38 -13.41 -21.23 -8.90
C ARG A 38 -14.01 -22.59 -8.55
N THR A 39 -14.36 -23.41 -9.55
CA THR A 39 -14.87 -24.78 -9.38
C THR A 39 -13.77 -25.86 -9.39
N LEU A 40 -12.56 -25.52 -9.83
CA LEU A 40 -11.41 -26.44 -9.98
C LEU A 40 -10.32 -26.19 -8.93
N ILE A 41 -10.34 -25.02 -8.29
CA ILE A 41 -9.36 -24.62 -7.27
C ILE A 41 -9.90 -25.01 -5.89
N GLU A 42 -9.35 -26.06 -5.28
CA GLU A 42 -9.49 -26.29 -3.84
C GLU A 42 -8.96 -25.08 -3.05
N PRO A 43 -9.52 -24.76 -1.87
CA PRO A 43 -9.28 -23.50 -1.14
C PRO A 43 -7.83 -23.24 -0.69
N GLN A 44 -6.87 -24.09 -1.05
CA GLN A 44 -5.46 -23.96 -0.70
C GLN A 44 -4.63 -23.15 -1.71
N ALA A 45 -5.02 -23.02 -2.99
CA ALA A 45 -4.18 -22.37 -4.01
C ALA A 45 -4.15 -20.82 -3.96
N ILE A 46 -5.02 -20.18 -3.17
CA ILE A 46 -5.14 -18.71 -3.10
C ILE A 46 -4.06 -18.08 -2.20
N LYS A 47 -3.30 -18.88 -1.44
CA LYS A 47 -2.30 -18.37 -0.48
C LYS A 47 -0.90 -18.19 -1.08
N ASP A 48 -0.60 -18.83 -2.20
CA ASP A 48 0.78 -19.00 -2.68
C ASP A 48 1.27 -17.86 -3.61
N PHE A 49 0.39 -16.92 -3.99
CA PHE A 49 0.77 -15.77 -4.85
C PHE A 49 1.28 -14.53 -4.10
N ASN A 50 1.19 -14.50 -2.76
CA ASN A 50 1.65 -13.37 -1.94
C ASN A 50 2.98 -13.66 -1.21
N SER A 51 4.02 -14.08 -1.94
CA SER A 51 5.39 -14.05 -1.44
C SER A 51 6.34 -13.53 -2.52
N PRO A 52 6.91 -12.32 -2.37
CA PRO A 52 8.03 -11.89 -3.18
C PRO A 52 9.27 -12.62 -2.65
N ASN A 53 9.65 -13.72 -3.31
CA ASN A 53 10.97 -14.30 -3.12
C ASN A 53 11.88 -13.81 -4.24
N ASP A 54 12.75 -12.87 -3.88
CA ASP A 54 14.04 -12.61 -4.51
C ASP A 54 14.72 -13.92 -4.92
N SER A 55 14.87 -14.16 -6.22
CA SER A 55 16.11 -14.74 -6.76
C SER A 55 16.17 -14.62 -8.28
N ASP A 56 17.25 -13.96 -8.66
CA ASP A 56 17.82 -13.67 -9.96
C ASP A 56 17.86 -14.84 -10.97
N SER A 57 18.02 -14.47 -12.25
CA SER A 57 18.49 -15.27 -13.40
C SER A 57 17.48 -15.98 -14.33
N THR A 58 17.11 -15.23 -15.37
CA THR A 58 17.25 -15.56 -16.81
C THR A 58 16.55 -16.78 -17.45
N SER A 59 15.94 -16.46 -18.61
CA SER A 59 15.70 -17.30 -19.79
C SER A 59 14.49 -18.24 -19.79
N THR A 60 13.47 -17.76 -20.50
CA THR A 60 12.59 -18.51 -21.40
C THR A 60 13.00 -19.98 -21.58
N THR A 61 12.36 -20.89 -20.85
CA THR A 61 11.97 -22.21 -21.38
C THR A 61 10.85 -22.77 -20.52
N VAL A 62 9.78 -23.18 -21.20
CA VAL A 62 8.67 -23.98 -20.65
C VAL A 62 9.25 -25.18 -19.89
N LYS A 63 9.11 -25.21 -18.56
CA LYS A 63 9.35 -26.40 -17.73
C LYS A 63 8.27 -26.52 -16.67
N SER A 64 7.34 -27.43 -16.96
CA SER A 64 6.68 -28.39 -16.07
C SER A 64 6.60 -28.10 -14.56
N LEU A 65 5.37 -28.25 -14.04
CA LEU A 65 4.99 -28.34 -12.63
C LEU A 65 6.08 -28.94 -11.71
N PRO A 66 6.40 -28.31 -10.56
CA PRO A 66 7.29 -28.90 -9.56
C PRO A 66 6.63 -30.10 -8.87
N SER A 67 7.39 -31.20 -8.79
CA SER A 67 7.08 -32.45 -8.10
C SER A 67 6.80 -32.25 -6.61
N GLN A 68 5.82 -33.01 -6.11
CA GLN A 68 5.59 -33.29 -4.69
C GLN A 68 6.92 -33.68 -4.02
N ASN A 69 7.41 -32.91 -3.02
CA ASN A 69 8.08 -33.45 -1.81
C ASN A 69 8.66 -32.44 -0.81
N ASP A 70 8.56 -31.12 -0.97
CA ASP A 70 9.14 -30.18 0.03
C ASP A 70 8.15 -29.66 1.10
N LEU A 71 7.04 -30.38 1.32
CA LEU A 71 5.98 -30.02 2.29
C LEU A 71 6.23 -30.62 3.68
N ILE A 72 7.36 -30.34 4.34
CA ILE A 72 7.47 -30.67 5.78
C ILE A 72 8.23 -29.57 6.54
N ASN A 73 7.44 -28.74 7.25
CA ASN A 73 7.75 -27.90 8.43
C ASN A 73 7.56 -26.39 8.25
N LYS A 74 6.30 -25.92 8.33
CA LYS A 74 6.00 -24.64 8.99
C LYS A 74 4.69 -24.77 9.78
N LYS A 75 4.86 -24.85 11.10
CA LYS A 75 3.80 -25.07 12.10
C LYS A 75 2.88 -23.85 12.23
N ASN A 76 1.58 -24.10 12.10
CA ASN A 76 0.45 -23.60 12.89
C ASN A 76 0.50 -22.15 13.45
N TYR A 77 -0.01 -21.19 12.67
CA TYR A 77 -0.71 -20.03 13.22
C TYR A 77 -2.17 -20.06 12.75
N LYS A 78 -3.10 -20.40 13.65
CA LYS A 78 -4.55 -20.31 13.41
C LYS A 78 -5.00 -18.88 13.71
N VAL A 79 -5.26 -18.08 12.69
CA VAL A 79 -5.92 -16.77 12.83
C VAL A 79 -7.43 -16.96 12.65
N ASN A 80 -8.18 -16.86 13.74
CA ASN A 80 -9.65 -16.90 13.74
C ASN A 80 -10.20 -15.51 13.36
N ASN A 81 -10.36 -15.24 12.06
CA ASN A 81 -11.05 -14.03 11.59
C ASN A 81 -12.57 -14.24 11.57
N GLN A 82 -13.20 -14.25 12.75
CA GLN A 82 -14.63 -14.00 12.87
C GLN A 82 -14.81 -12.51 13.17
N ARG A 83 -15.01 -11.69 12.12
CA ARG A 83 -15.34 -10.27 12.28
C ARG A 83 -16.81 -10.15 12.69
N SER A 84 -17.08 -9.39 13.75
CA SER A 84 -18.44 -9.12 14.22
C SER A 84 -19.11 -8.09 13.31
N GLY A 85 -20.44 -8.14 13.13
CA GLY A 85 -21.17 -7.20 12.27
C GLY A 85 -20.97 -5.72 12.63
N ASN A 86 -20.66 -5.42 13.90
CA ASN A 86 -20.35 -4.07 14.38
C ASN A 86 -19.00 -3.53 13.87
N ASP A 87 -18.13 -4.38 13.32
CA ASP A 87 -16.83 -3.98 12.77
C ASP A 87 -16.96 -3.42 11.34
N LEU A 88 -18.00 -3.83 10.60
CA LEU A 88 -18.23 -3.39 9.22
C LEU A 88 -18.72 -1.93 9.15
N GLU A 89 -19.66 -1.53 10.01
CA GLU A 89 -20.14 -0.14 10.07
C GLU A 89 -19.04 0.84 10.53
N LYS A 90 -18.21 0.41 11.49
CA LYS A 90 -17.01 1.16 11.91
C LYS A 90 -15.99 1.27 10.77
N GLN A 91 -15.83 0.22 9.98
CA GLN A 91 -14.95 0.22 8.83
C GLN A 91 -15.45 1.20 7.75
N GLU A 92 -16.74 1.18 7.40
CA GLU A 92 -17.31 2.15 6.45
C GLU A 92 -17.17 3.59 6.95
N THR A 93 -17.40 3.83 8.24
CA THR A 93 -17.24 5.17 8.84
C THR A 93 -15.78 5.62 8.81
N PHE A 94 -14.86 4.72 9.13
CA PHE A 94 -13.42 4.98 9.10
C PHE A 94 -12.92 5.22 7.66
N GLU A 95 -13.36 4.42 6.70
CA GLU A 95 -13.01 4.58 5.28
C GLU A 95 -13.56 5.87 4.69
N LYS A 96 -14.75 6.31 5.12
CA LYS A 96 -15.30 7.64 4.76
C LYS A 96 -14.42 8.77 5.28
N LEU A 97 -13.92 8.69 6.52
CA LEU A 97 -12.99 9.69 7.07
C LEU A 97 -11.69 9.81 6.25
N CYS A 98 -11.23 8.73 5.64
CA CYS A 98 -10.04 8.74 4.77
C CYS A 98 -10.29 9.35 3.38
N ARG A 99 -11.56 9.42 2.93
CA ARG A 99 -11.94 9.91 1.58
C ARG A 99 -12.55 11.30 1.60
N ASP A 100 -13.21 11.69 2.70
CA ASP A 100 -13.88 12.97 2.80
C ASP A 100 -12.88 14.09 3.07
N THR A 101 -12.62 14.90 2.05
CA THR A 101 -11.86 16.16 2.09
C THR A 101 -12.47 17.24 3.01
N ASN A 102 -13.55 16.93 3.73
CA ASN A 102 -14.37 17.87 4.50
C ASN A 102 -14.17 17.79 6.02
N THR A 103 -13.22 17.01 6.53
CA THR A 103 -12.77 17.12 7.94
C THR A 103 -11.92 18.38 8.12
N LYS A 104 -12.55 19.55 7.96
CA LYS A 104 -11.90 20.83 8.24
C LYS A 104 -11.62 20.90 9.74
N LEU A 105 -10.39 21.25 10.08
CA LEU A 105 -10.00 21.59 11.45
C LEU A 105 -10.94 22.67 12.00
N ASP A 106 -11.24 22.57 13.30
CA ASP A 106 -11.89 23.65 14.04
C ASP A 106 -11.11 24.96 13.79
N PRO A 107 -11.77 26.05 13.33
CA PRO A 107 -11.07 27.28 12.95
C PRO A 107 -10.21 27.87 14.07
N HIS A 108 -10.63 27.72 15.32
CA HIS A 108 -9.86 28.19 16.48
C HIS A 108 -8.64 27.30 16.79
N ARG A 109 -8.69 26.03 16.41
CA ARG A 109 -7.53 25.14 16.43
C ARG A 109 -6.59 25.43 15.27
N ALA A 110 -7.13 25.62 14.06
CA ALA A 110 -6.37 25.94 12.86
C ALA A 110 -5.58 27.25 13.00
N SER A 111 -6.15 28.27 13.65
CA SER A 111 -5.47 29.55 13.87
C SER A 111 -4.25 29.48 14.79
N LYS A 112 -4.09 28.40 15.55
CA LYS A 112 -2.93 28.16 16.43
C LYS A 112 -1.80 27.42 15.72
N LEU A 113 -2.05 26.88 14.54
CA LEU A 113 -1.03 26.20 13.74
C LEU A 113 -0.08 27.24 13.15
N VAL A 114 1.21 26.89 13.05
CA VAL A 114 2.28 27.84 12.69
C VAL A 114 3.17 27.26 11.61
N CYS A 115 3.51 28.09 10.62
CA CYS A 115 4.58 27.85 9.67
C CYS A 115 5.83 28.63 10.07
N ARG A 116 7.00 27.99 10.07
CA ARG A 116 8.24 28.62 10.52
C ARG A 116 9.48 28.01 9.86
N TYR A 117 10.52 28.83 9.81
CA TYR A 117 11.85 28.42 9.43
C TYR A 117 12.59 27.85 10.65
N ARG A 118 12.99 26.59 10.58
CA ARG A 118 13.71 25.89 11.65
C ARG A 118 15.14 25.59 11.23
N HIS A 119 16.08 26.01 12.08
CA HIS A 119 17.50 25.75 11.88
C HIS A 119 18.14 24.96 13.02
N ASN A 120 17.51 24.91 14.20
CA ASN A 120 17.99 24.19 15.40
C ASN A 120 19.48 24.43 15.71
N ASN A 121 19.97 25.65 15.42
CA ASN A 121 21.38 26.04 15.53
C ASN A 121 22.38 25.12 14.79
N HIS A 122 21.91 24.37 13.78
CA HIS A 122 22.77 23.53 12.96
C HIS A 122 23.49 24.38 11.90
N PRO A 123 24.82 24.26 11.73
CA PRO A 123 25.60 25.16 10.88
C PRO A 123 25.06 25.32 9.46
N TYR A 124 24.63 24.22 8.83
CA TYR A 124 24.07 24.24 7.48
C TYR A 124 22.68 24.88 7.40
N LEU A 125 21.86 24.71 8.45
CA LEU A 125 20.50 25.21 8.46
C LEU A 125 20.41 26.68 8.87
N LEU A 126 21.49 27.27 9.39
CA LEU A 126 21.58 28.72 9.58
C LEU A 126 21.51 29.47 8.24
N TRP A 127 22.13 28.90 7.19
CA TRP A 127 22.12 29.45 5.84
C TRP A 127 20.89 29.04 5.04
N LYS A 128 20.43 27.79 5.21
CA LYS A 128 19.23 27.25 4.56
C LYS A 128 18.30 26.61 5.60
N PRO A 129 17.48 27.41 6.31
CA PRO A 129 16.55 26.87 7.28
C PRO A 129 15.49 25.97 6.63
N ILE A 130 15.07 24.94 7.35
CA ILE A 130 14.00 24.04 6.90
C ILE A 130 12.66 24.76 7.04
N LYS A 131 11.80 24.64 6.03
CA LYS A 131 10.41 25.09 6.05
C LYS A 131 9.57 24.06 6.79
N GLU A 132 9.14 24.39 8.00
CA GLU A 132 8.27 23.55 8.83
C GLU A 132 6.86 24.15 8.89
N GLU A 133 5.84 23.33 8.66
CA GLU A 133 4.43 23.65 8.81
C GLU A 133 3.81 22.70 9.84
N GLN A 134 3.13 23.23 10.85
CA GLN A 134 2.39 22.42 11.81
C GLN A 134 0.99 22.11 11.26
N LEU A 135 0.70 20.84 10.97
CA LEU A 135 -0.61 20.40 10.47
C LEU A 135 -1.59 20.08 11.61
N PHE A 136 -1.07 19.67 12.77
CA PHE A 136 -1.89 19.30 13.91
C PHE A 136 -1.12 19.53 15.21
N ASP A 137 -1.83 19.93 16.26
CA ASP A 137 -1.30 20.20 17.61
C ASP A 137 -1.36 18.97 18.53
N LYS A 138 -2.34 18.06 18.36
CA LYS A 138 -2.52 16.86 19.22
C LYS A 138 -3.15 15.69 18.48
N PRO A 139 -2.37 14.67 18.06
CA PRO A 139 -0.91 14.59 18.17
C PRO A 139 -0.21 15.70 17.36
N GLU A 140 1.02 16.04 17.72
CA GLU A 140 1.79 17.00 16.93
C GLU A 140 2.15 16.38 15.58
N ILE A 141 1.72 17.01 14.50
CA ILE A 141 2.03 16.60 13.13
C ILE A 141 2.66 17.78 12.43
N PHE A 142 3.85 17.55 11.86
CA PHE A 142 4.60 18.55 11.11
C PHE A 142 4.79 18.08 9.67
N LEU A 143 4.60 19.00 8.73
CA LEU A 143 4.96 18.85 7.33
C LEU A 143 6.19 19.69 7.06
N TYR A 144 7.17 19.09 6.42
CA TYR A 144 8.35 19.80 5.97
C TYR A 144 8.34 19.96 4.47
N HIS A 145 8.62 21.18 4.01
CA HIS A 145 8.60 21.52 2.60
C HIS A 145 10.00 21.52 2.01
N ASP A 146 10.12 21.06 0.76
CA ASP A 146 11.34 21.09 -0.05
C ASP A 146 12.57 20.45 0.61
N ILE A 147 12.39 19.37 1.39
CA ILE A 147 13.51 18.65 2.01
C ILE A 147 14.32 17.86 0.98
N ILE A 148 13.66 17.26 -0.01
CA ILE A 148 14.27 16.34 -0.98
C ILE A 148 14.05 16.91 -2.38
N HIS A 149 15.09 16.91 -3.23
CA HIS A 149 14.95 17.37 -4.61
C HIS A 149 14.26 16.30 -5.46
N ASN A 150 13.59 16.72 -6.54
CA ASN A 150 12.87 15.80 -7.42
C ASN A 150 13.78 14.70 -8.01
N ALA A 151 15.04 14.99 -8.32
CA ALA A 151 15.99 14.00 -8.82
C ALA A 151 16.27 12.90 -7.77
N ASP A 152 16.50 13.28 -6.51
CA ASP A 152 16.71 12.35 -5.41
C ASP A 152 15.43 11.52 -5.15
N ILE A 153 14.25 12.14 -5.29
CA ILE A 153 12.96 11.45 -5.18
C ILE A 153 12.84 10.36 -6.25
N ASP A 154 13.18 10.67 -7.50
CA ASP A 154 13.07 9.72 -8.60
C ASP A 154 14.10 8.59 -8.49
N GLU A 155 15.29 8.89 -8.00
CA GLU A 155 16.28 7.86 -7.63
C GLU A 155 15.74 6.94 -6.54
N ILE A 156 15.20 7.48 -5.43
CA ILE A 156 14.60 6.69 -4.36
C ILE A 156 13.47 5.81 -4.89
N LYS A 157 12.60 6.34 -5.78
CA LYS A 157 11.55 5.54 -6.42
C LYS A 157 12.15 4.37 -7.20
N SER A 158 13.19 4.61 -8.00
CA SER A 158 13.86 3.57 -8.80
C SER A 158 14.53 2.49 -7.95
N LEU A 159 15.01 2.85 -6.76
CA LEU A 159 15.63 1.91 -5.82
C LEU A 159 14.59 1.14 -5.01
N ALA A 160 13.42 1.74 -4.75
CA ALA A 160 12.36 1.16 -3.95
C ALA A 160 11.40 0.27 -4.76
N THR A 161 11.38 0.37 -6.09
CA THR A 161 10.62 -0.57 -6.93
C THR A 161 11.15 -1.98 -6.72
N PRO A 162 10.33 -2.92 -6.21
CA PRO A 162 10.77 -4.29 -6.00
C PRO A 162 11.16 -4.91 -7.34
N ARG A 163 12.20 -5.74 -7.31
CA ARG A 163 12.65 -6.52 -8.48
C ARG A 163 11.88 -7.82 -8.61
#